data_AF-A0A0F9SBP1-F1
#
_entry.id   AF-A0A0F9SBP1-F1
#
_cell.length_a   1.000
_cell.length_b   1.000
_cell.length_c   1.000
_cell.angle_alpha   90.00
_cell.angle_beta   90.00
_cell.angle_gamma   90.00
#
_symmetry.space_group_name_H-M   'P 1'
#
loop_
_entity.id
_entity.type
_entity.pdbx_description
1 polymer ?
#
loop_
_entity_poly.entity_id
_entity_poly.type
_entity_poly.pdbx_seq_one_letter_code
_entity_poly.pdbx_strand_id
1 'polypeptide(L)'
;MSVSNEKIAAMMTKAAGKIPANPEVAAKLPTEPLQPEQPIVTPPAVEPATTVEQGLEPGAADFFGQLATDMDAEVSGIPPEPAVPVQQPQAPIAPVVELPYEPPVTQRVPGEIPESLVPAPVVETVPLEAAIEQPIVEEEIRLTAEQWTQQQRALVPTPQVPAPVEQPQFDPAELEARAIEQLTTTEYALTEADKTALIAEPDQVIPRLAARMHVRMQVQLAQQIAQILPGIIQGQLAQANKVNKLETAFFGQYPELNKPQYQQTVQESLAMIRQVNPQATREEVMRDGAALAAVRLRTKLGGVQEPAQVPALPQNMPLVPPLAPPAAVQPQAPFTPAQSGGASEPVVPTDPNQNIFADLAMDPDW
;
A
#
# COMPACT_ATOMS: atom_id res chain seq x y z
N MET A 1 -20.66 50.88 -26.74
CA MET A 1 -19.96 50.89 -28.05
C MET A 1 -19.88 49.45 -28.53
N SER A 2 -20.81 49.03 -29.38
CA SER A 2 -20.95 47.62 -29.80
C SER A 2 -19.98 47.35 -30.95
N VAL A 3 -18.97 46.52 -30.70
CA VAL A 3 -18.05 46.06 -31.74
C VAL A 3 -18.73 44.87 -32.44
N SER A 4 -19.14 45.09 -33.69
CA SER A 4 -19.86 44.09 -34.50
C SER A 4 -19.01 42.83 -34.72
N ASN A 5 -19.63 41.67 -34.64
CA ASN A 5 -19.01 40.34 -34.80
C ASN A 5 -18.19 40.16 -36.09
N GLU A 6 -18.47 40.95 -37.14
CA GLU A 6 -17.65 40.96 -38.36
C GLU A 6 -16.19 41.40 -38.13
N LYS A 7 -15.95 42.30 -37.15
CA LYS A 7 -14.60 42.81 -36.88
C LYS A 7 -13.72 41.77 -36.17
N ILE A 8 -14.33 40.83 -35.44
CA ILE A 8 -13.63 39.71 -34.80
C ILE A 8 -13.26 38.64 -35.83
N ALA A 9 -14.17 38.35 -36.78
CA ALA A 9 -13.89 37.43 -37.89
C ALA A 9 -12.73 37.92 -38.78
N ALA A 10 -12.68 39.23 -39.09
CA ALA A 10 -11.62 39.82 -39.90
C ALA A 10 -10.24 39.85 -39.20
N MET A 11 -10.20 39.85 -37.86
CA MET A 11 -8.92 39.79 -37.12
C MET A 11 -8.34 38.37 -37.06
N MET A 12 -9.18 37.33 -37.04
CA MET A 12 -8.68 35.95 -37.02
C MET A 12 -8.10 35.49 -38.36
N THR A 13 -8.55 36.03 -39.50
CA THR A 13 -8.00 35.64 -40.81
C THR A 13 -6.62 36.24 -41.11
N LYS A 14 -6.19 37.27 -40.37
CA LYS A 14 -4.90 37.95 -40.57
C LYS A 14 -3.73 37.32 -39.80
N ALA A 15 -4.00 36.35 -38.92
CA ALA A 15 -2.98 35.64 -38.13
C ALA A 15 -2.52 34.31 -38.75
N ALA A 16 -3.11 33.88 -39.88
CA ALA A 16 -2.63 32.72 -40.66
C ALA A 16 -1.38 33.10 -41.49
N GLY A 17 -0.32 33.48 -40.78
CA GLY A 17 1.01 33.68 -41.34
C GLY A 17 1.59 32.35 -41.80
N LYS A 18 1.67 32.19 -43.12
CA LYS A 18 2.81 31.61 -43.86
C LYS A 18 3.72 30.67 -43.02
N ILE A 19 3.32 29.42 -42.89
CA ILE A 19 4.25 28.34 -42.53
C ILE A 19 5.04 28.03 -43.81
N PRO A 20 6.38 28.23 -43.86
CA PRO A 20 7.15 27.80 -45.01
C PRO A 20 7.08 26.28 -45.13
N ALA A 21 6.59 25.80 -46.26
CA ALA A 21 6.65 24.40 -46.63
C ALA A 21 8.13 23.97 -46.62
N ASN A 22 8.49 23.07 -45.71
CA ASN A 22 9.80 22.46 -45.66
C ASN A 22 9.82 21.27 -46.64
N PRO A 23 10.55 21.34 -47.77
CA PRO A 23 10.55 20.28 -48.78
C PRO A 23 11.36 19.02 -48.39
N GLU A 24 11.95 18.96 -47.20
CA GLU A 24 12.91 17.88 -46.84
C GLU A 24 12.32 16.67 -46.08
N VAL A 25 11.01 16.64 -45.78
CA VAL A 25 10.41 15.50 -45.03
C VAL A 25 9.78 14.43 -45.96
N ALA A 26 9.85 14.62 -47.28
CA ALA A 26 9.24 13.69 -48.26
C ALA A 26 10.09 12.44 -48.59
N ALA A 27 11.26 12.24 -47.97
CA ALA A 27 12.20 11.20 -48.36
C ALA A 27 12.63 10.29 -47.19
N LYS A 28 11.68 9.62 -46.53
CA LYS A 28 11.93 8.41 -45.74
C LYS A 28 10.62 7.72 -45.33
N LEU A 29 9.85 7.27 -46.31
CA LEU A 29 8.91 6.18 -46.09
C LEU A 29 9.62 4.87 -46.51
N PRO A 30 9.90 3.95 -45.58
CA PRO A 30 10.34 2.62 -45.96
C PRO A 30 9.18 1.91 -46.65
N THR A 31 9.36 1.61 -47.92
CA THR A 31 8.53 0.68 -48.69
C THR A 31 8.73 -0.71 -48.10
N GLU A 32 7.89 -1.08 -47.13
CA GLU A 32 7.83 -2.44 -46.61
C GLU A 32 7.11 -3.33 -47.64
N PRO A 33 7.76 -4.39 -48.16
CA PRO A 33 7.13 -5.27 -49.13
C PRO A 33 5.97 -6.04 -48.49
N LEU A 34 4.80 -5.91 -49.11
CA LEU A 34 3.60 -6.70 -48.85
C LEU A 34 3.97 -8.19 -48.72
N GLN A 35 3.84 -8.73 -47.51
CA GLN A 35 3.91 -10.16 -47.27
C GLN A 35 2.76 -10.85 -48.00
N PRO A 36 3.00 -12.01 -48.65
CA PRO A 36 1.93 -12.77 -49.30
C PRO A 36 0.89 -13.20 -48.28
N GLU A 37 -0.39 -13.04 -48.67
CA GLU A 37 -1.57 -13.43 -47.90
C GLU A 37 -1.40 -14.84 -47.31
N GLN A 38 -1.36 -14.92 -45.98
CA GLN A 38 -1.47 -16.20 -45.31
C GLN A 38 -2.89 -16.75 -45.54
N PRO A 39 -3.03 -18.07 -45.80
CA PRO A 39 -4.33 -18.69 -45.99
C PRO A 39 -5.19 -18.48 -44.73
N ILE A 40 -6.41 -17.99 -44.96
CA ILE A 40 -7.44 -17.83 -43.94
C ILE A 40 -7.71 -19.22 -43.33
N VAL A 41 -7.13 -19.48 -42.17
CA VAL A 41 -7.49 -20.64 -41.34
C VAL A 41 -8.85 -20.32 -40.76
N THR A 42 -9.87 -21.01 -41.26
CA THR A 42 -11.23 -20.99 -40.70
C THR A 42 -11.12 -21.34 -39.21
N PRO A 43 -11.57 -20.48 -38.29
CA PRO A 43 -11.56 -20.83 -36.87
C PRO A 43 -12.46 -22.07 -36.69
N PRO A 44 -12.03 -23.07 -35.88
CA PRO A 44 -12.91 -24.18 -35.54
C PRO A 44 -14.15 -23.64 -34.85
N ALA A 45 -15.29 -24.27 -35.15
CA ALA A 45 -16.58 -23.96 -34.55
C ALA A 45 -16.45 -23.87 -33.03
N VAL A 46 -16.71 -22.68 -32.49
CA VAL A 46 -16.83 -22.44 -31.06
C VAL A 46 -18.09 -23.17 -30.61
N GLU A 47 -17.91 -24.33 -29.96
CA GLU A 47 -18.98 -24.99 -29.22
C GLU A 47 -19.49 -24.03 -28.13
N PRO A 48 -20.80 -24.00 -27.87
CA PRO A 48 -21.38 -23.10 -26.89
C PRO A 48 -20.75 -23.35 -25.52
N ALA A 49 -20.24 -22.26 -24.92
CA ALA A 49 -19.64 -22.26 -23.61
C ALA A 49 -20.54 -23.00 -22.61
N THR A 50 -20.06 -24.15 -22.14
CA THR A 50 -20.59 -24.79 -20.94
C THR A 50 -20.40 -23.80 -19.80
N THR A 51 -21.50 -23.37 -19.19
CA THR A 51 -21.51 -22.58 -17.96
C THR A 51 -20.64 -23.29 -16.92
N VAL A 52 -19.43 -22.77 -16.72
CA VAL A 52 -18.62 -23.12 -15.56
C VAL A 52 -19.30 -22.42 -14.40
N GLU A 53 -20.16 -23.16 -13.69
CA GLU A 53 -20.57 -22.85 -12.32
C GLU A 53 -19.28 -22.90 -11.47
N GLN A 54 -18.53 -21.80 -11.46
CA GLN A 54 -17.53 -21.56 -10.43
C GLN A 54 -18.31 -21.56 -9.12
N GLY A 55 -18.09 -22.60 -8.32
CA GLY A 55 -18.58 -22.68 -6.96
C GLY A 55 -18.12 -21.45 -6.19
N LEU A 56 -18.98 -20.44 -6.14
CA LEU A 56 -18.99 -19.50 -5.03
C LEU A 56 -19.29 -20.34 -3.80
N GLU A 57 -18.33 -20.40 -2.89
CA GLU A 57 -18.58 -20.93 -1.57
C GLU A 57 -19.83 -20.25 -0.99
N PRO A 58 -20.79 -21.00 -0.45
CA PRO A 58 -22.08 -20.47 0.04
C PRO A 58 -21.96 -19.59 1.30
N GLY A 59 -20.81 -18.96 1.56
CA GLY A 59 -20.56 -18.11 2.74
C GLY A 59 -20.26 -16.63 2.45
N ALA A 60 -19.97 -16.24 1.21
CA ALA A 60 -19.57 -14.86 0.91
C ALA A 60 -20.75 -13.92 0.58
N ALA A 61 -21.88 -14.47 0.13
CA ALA A 61 -23.07 -13.67 -0.19
C ALA A 61 -23.88 -13.25 1.05
N ASP A 62 -23.78 -14.00 2.15
CA ASP A 62 -24.51 -13.69 3.39
C ASP A 62 -23.91 -12.53 4.20
N PHE A 63 -22.61 -12.23 4.00
CA PHE A 63 -21.94 -11.17 4.76
C PHE A 63 -22.46 -9.76 4.40
N PHE A 64 -22.67 -9.48 3.11
CA PHE A 64 -23.21 -8.19 2.67
C PHE A 64 -24.72 -8.05 2.90
N GLY A 65 -25.46 -9.17 3.00
CA GLY A 65 -26.89 -9.16 3.33
C GLY A 65 -27.17 -8.83 4.80
N GLN A 66 -26.35 -9.32 5.74
CA GLN A 66 -26.52 -9.01 7.16
C GLN A 66 -26.18 -7.56 7.49
N LEU A 67 -25.16 -6.98 6.87
CA LEU A 67 -24.75 -5.59 7.14
C LEU A 67 -25.83 -4.56 6.70
N ALA A 68 -26.56 -4.85 5.62
CA ALA A 68 -27.66 -4.00 5.18
C ALA A 68 -28.91 -4.11 6.08
N THR A 69 -29.07 -5.23 6.78
CA THR A 69 -30.25 -5.48 7.63
C THR A 69 -30.07 -4.87 9.03
N ASP A 70 -28.84 -4.83 9.56
CA ASP A 70 -28.54 -4.23 10.86
C ASP A 70 -28.59 -2.68 10.82
N MET A 71 -28.25 -2.05 9.70
CA MET A 71 -28.29 -0.58 9.59
C MET A 71 -29.70 0.02 9.50
N ASP A 72 -30.72 -0.76 9.08
CA ASP A 72 -32.11 -0.29 9.02
C ASP A 72 -32.84 -0.47 10.38
N ALA A 73 -32.30 -1.28 11.30
CA ALA A 73 -32.94 -1.62 12.56
C ALA A 73 -32.77 -0.57 13.67
N GLU A 74 -31.74 0.29 13.62
CA GLU A 74 -31.48 1.28 14.68
C GLU A 74 -32.25 2.61 14.53
N VAL A 75 -32.93 2.86 13.41
CA VAL A 75 -33.63 4.15 13.17
C VAL A 75 -35.12 4.11 13.54
N SER A 76 -35.72 2.93 13.69
CA SER A 76 -37.11 2.81 14.15
C SER A 76 -37.15 2.18 15.55
N GLY A 77 -37.29 3.01 16.58
CA GLY A 77 -37.50 2.61 17.98
C GLY A 77 -38.83 1.89 18.25
N ILE A 78 -39.16 0.91 17.43
CA ILE A 78 -40.34 0.05 17.54
C ILE A 78 -39.86 -1.27 18.16
N PRO A 79 -40.36 -1.66 19.35
CA PRO A 79 -39.99 -2.93 19.95
C PRO A 79 -40.37 -4.09 19.01
N PRO A 80 -39.49 -5.08 18.80
CA PRO A 80 -39.78 -6.20 17.90
C PRO A 80 -40.97 -6.99 18.42
N GLU A 81 -42.04 -7.02 17.61
CA GLU A 81 -43.20 -7.86 17.82
C GLU A 81 -42.76 -9.34 17.76
N PRO A 82 -43.21 -10.22 18.68
CA PRO A 82 -42.79 -11.61 18.70
C PRO A 82 -43.24 -12.31 17.41
N ALA A 83 -42.30 -12.53 16.50
CA ALA A 83 -42.54 -13.20 15.24
C ALA A 83 -43.01 -14.64 15.48
N VAL A 84 -44.24 -14.92 15.07
CA VAL A 84 -44.80 -16.27 15.00
C VAL A 84 -44.00 -17.05 13.95
N PRO A 85 -43.44 -18.23 14.29
CA PRO A 85 -42.65 -19.00 13.33
C PRO A 85 -43.54 -19.49 12.19
N VAL A 86 -43.37 -18.88 11.01
CA VAL A 86 -43.97 -19.36 9.77
C VAL A 86 -43.22 -20.63 9.36
N GLN A 87 -43.86 -21.79 9.49
CA GLN A 87 -43.38 -23.05 8.95
C GLN A 87 -43.23 -22.91 7.43
N GLN A 88 -41.98 -22.81 6.96
CA GLN A 88 -41.67 -22.97 5.54
C GLN A 88 -41.99 -24.42 5.13
N PRO A 89 -42.70 -24.64 4.02
CA PRO A 89 -42.94 -25.97 3.48
C PRO A 89 -41.60 -26.58 3.04
N GLN A 90 -41.20 -27.66 3.70
CA GLN A 90 -40.02 -28.45 3.30
C GLN A 90 -40.28 -29.07 1.93
N ALA A 91 -39.51 -28.64 0.93
CA ALA A 91 -39.49 -29.30 -0.38
C ALA A 91 -38.87 -30.71 -0.23
N PRO A 92 -39.37 -31.72 -0.96
CA PRO A 92 -38.81 -33.07 -0.92
C PRO A 92 -37.38 -33.06 -1.47
N ILE A 93 -36.45 -33.47 -0.61
CA ILE A 93 -35.02 -33.63 -0.92
C ILE A 93 -34.90 -34.79 -1.91
N ALA A 94 -34.44 -34.51 -3.12
CA ALA A 94 -34.10 -35.53 -4.11
C ALA A 94 -32.85 -36.32 -3.64
N PRO A 95 -32.77 -37.64 -3.92
CA PRO A 95 -31.61 -38.44 -3.55
C PRO A 95 -30.36 -37.94 -4.28
N VAL A 96 -29.34 -37.57 -3.50
CA VAL A 96 -27.99 -37.25 -3.98
C VAL A 96 -27.40 -38.51 -4.63
N VAL A 97 -27.21 -38.45 -5.95
CA VAL A 97 -26.44 -39.44 -6.70
C VAL A 97 -24.97 -39.09 -6.51
N GLU A 98 -24.26 -39.87 -5.68
CA GLU A 98 -22.80 -39.80 -5.58
C GLU A 98 -22.19 -40.19 -6.92
N LEU A 99 -21.62 -39.21 -7.62
CA LEU A 99 -20.73 -39.47 -8.74
C LEU A 99 -19.34 -39.86 -8.18
N PRO A 100 -18.74 -40.97 -8.62
CA PRO A 100 -17.41 -41.38 -8.18
C PRO A 100 -16.38 -40.33 -8.62
N TYR A 101 -15.75 -39.69 -7.63
CA TYR A 101 -14.63 -38.78 -7.83
C TYR A 101 -13.37 -39.60 -8.12
N GLU A 102 -12.93 -39.63 -9.38
CA GLU A 102 -11.60 -40.13 -9.73
C GLU A 102 -10.57 -39.00 -9.56
N PRO A 103 -9.57 -39.15 -8.66
CA PRO A 103 -8.53 -38.15 -8.49
C PRO A 103 -7.66 -38.06 -9.76
N PRO A 104 -7.20 -36.86 -10.16
CA PRO A 104 -6.32 -36.70 -11.31
C PRO A 104 -4.99 -37.43 -11.06
N VAL A 105 -4.74 -38.46 -11.86
CA VAL A 105 -3.45 -39.17 -11.90
C VAL A 105 -2.39 -38.19 -12.39
N THR A 106 -1.57 -37.70 -11.47
CA THR A 106 -0.38 -36.92 -11.81
C THR A 106 0.63 -37.85 -12.47
N GLN A 107 0.72 -37.78 -13.80
CA GLN A 107 1.71 -38.50 -14.58
C GLN A 107 3.10 -37.91 -14.26
N ARG A 108 3.86 -38.57 -13.38
CA ARG A 108 5.28 -38.27 -13.17
C ARG A 108 6.02 -38.60 -14.47
N VAL A 109 6.54 -37.58 -15.13
CA VAL A 109 7.54 -37.72 -16.20
C VAL A 109 8.83 -38.25 -15.57
N PRO A 110 9.28 -39.47 -15.90
CA PRO A 110 10.56 -39.99 -15.44
C PRO A 110 11.65 -39.52 -16.40
N GLY A 111 12.57 -38.69 -15.92
CA GLY A 111 13.85 -38.46 -16.60
C GLY A 111 14.23 -37.01 -16.84
N GLU A 112 14.46 -36.24 -15.77
CA GLU A 112 15.46 -35.17 -15.80
C GLU A 112 16.33 -35.30 -14.56
N ILE A 113 17.58 -35.69 -14.80
CA ILE A 113 18.65 -35.79 -13.82
C ILE A 113 19.34 -34.42 -13.88
N PRO A 114 19.27 -33.57 -12.84
CA PRO A 114 20.15 -32.40 -12.79
C PRO A 114 21.57 -32.88 -12.52
N GLU A 115 22.34 -32.92 -13.60
CA GLU A 115 23.78 -33.08 -13.62
C GLU A 115 24.46 -31.80 -13.10
N SER A 116 25.57 -31.98 -12.39
CA SER A 116 26.58 -30.97 -12.02
C SER A 116 26.43 -30.26 -10.67
N LEU A 117 26.79 -31.01 -9.64
CA LEU A 117 27.49 -30.52 -8.45
C LEU A 117 28.92 -30.10 -8.85
N VAL A 118 29.19 -28.80 -8.94
CA VAL A 118 30.56 -28.27 -8.94
C VAL A 118 30.89 -27.79 -7.53
N PRO A 119 31.86 -28.40 -6.82
CA PRO A 119 32.28 -27.94 -5.51
C PRO A 119 33.10 -26.64 -5.61
N ALA A 120 32.73 -25.64 -4.83
CA ALA A 120 33.51 -24.42 -4.65
C ALA A 120 34.84 -24.71 -3.90
N PRO A 121 35.94 -24.04 -4.26
CA PRO A 121 37.25 -24.29 -3.65
C PRO A 121 37.32 -23.81 -2.20
N VAL A 122 37.95 -24.64 -1.38
CA VAL A 122 38.39 -24.41 0.00
C VAL A 122 39.25 -23.15 0.07
N VAL A 123 38.80 -22.15 0.83
CA VAL A 123 39.60 -20.97 1.15
C VAL A 123 40.53 -21.31 2.32
N GLU A 124 41.80 -21.13 2.03
CA GLU A 124 42.99 -21.33 2.83
C GLU A 124 43.01 -20.41 4.07
N THR A 125 43.15 -21.02 5.25
CA THR A 125 43.39 -20.33 6.52
C THR A 125 44.79 -19.75 6.52
N VAL A 126 44.92 -18.43 6.56
CA VAL A 126 46.20 -17.75 6.83
C VAL A 126 46.38 -17.63 8.35
N PRO A 127 47.45 -18.20 8.94
CA PRO A 127 47.80 -17.95 10.33
C PRO A 127 48.57 -16.62 10.40
N LEU A 128 48.00 -15.63 11.10
CA LEU A 128 48.70 -14.39 11.43
C LEU A 128 48.97 -14.35 12.93
N GLU A 129 50.00 -15.10 13.32
CA GLU A 129 50.65 -15.03 14.61
C GLU A 129 51.97 -14.25 14.44
N ALA A 130 52.26 -13.40 15.43
CA ALA A 130 53.47 -12.59 15.59
C ALA A 130 53.60 -11.33 14.72
N ALA A 131 53.37 -10.16 15.31
CA ALA A 131 54.47 -9.25 15.67
C ALA A 131 53.96 -7.92 16.28
N ILE A 132 54.82 -7.35 17.12
CA ILE A 132 54.88 -5.95 17.59
C ILE A 132 54.21 -5.68 18.95
N GLU A 133 54.91 -6.12 20.00
CA GLU A 133 55.03 -5.34 21.23
C GLU A 133 55.87 -4.09 20.94
N GLN A 134 55.27 -2.90 21.06
CA GLN A 134 56.00 -1.67 21.35
C GLN A 134 55.27 -0.93 22.48
N PRO A 135 55.98 -0.47 23.53
CA PRO A 135 55.38 0.34 24.57
C PRO A 135 55.10 1.74 24.04
N ILE A 136 53.81 2.07 23.87
CA ILE A 136 53.36 3.40 23.50
C ILE A 136 53.47 4.30 24.74
N VAL A 137 54.29 5.33 24.62
CA VAL A 137 54.52 6.39 25.61
C VAL A 137 53.23 7.14 25.90
N GLU A 138 52.85 7.20 27.18
CA GLU A 138 51.49 7.50 27.66
C GLU A 138 51.25 8.97 28.06
N GLU A 139 52.15 9.89 27.69
CA GLU A 139 52.13 11.26 28.22
C GLU A 139 51.71 12.39 27.26
N GLU A 140 51.51 12.12 25.96
CA GLU A 140 51.29 13.19 24.95
C GLU A 140 49.92 13.16 24.25
N ILE A 141 48.89 12.52 24.83
CA ILE A 141 47.52 12.48 24.24
C ILE A 141 46.47 13.18 25.12
N ARG A 142 46.87 13.77 26.26
CA ARG A 142 45.92 14.48 27.13
C ARG A 142 45.59 15.91 26.71
N LEU A 143 46.37 16.53 25.83
CA LEU A 143 46.12 17.93 25.42
C LEU A 143 45.10 18.10 24.28
N THR A 144 44.67 17.03 23.60
CA THR A 144 43.81 17.14 22.40
C THR A 144 42.33 16.84 22.63
N ALA A 145 41.96 16.16 23.72
CA ALA A 145 40.56 15.82 24.00
C ALA A 145 39.73 17.05 24.44
N GLU A 146 40.26 17.92 25.30
CA GLU A 146 39.54 19.13 25.77
C GLU A 146 39.48 20.25 24.71
N GLN A 147 40.49 20.34 23.84
CA GLN A 147 40.50 21.33 22.76
C GLN A 147 39.49 20.99 21.65
N TRP A 148 39.26 19.71 21.39
CA TRP A 148 38.27 19.28 20.40
C TRP A 148 36.83 19.53 20.88
N THR A 149 36.57 19.40 22.19
CA THR A 149 35.23 19.63 22.76
C THR A 149 34.84 21.12 22.75
N GLN A 150 35.80 22.05 22.83
CA GLN A 150 35.47 23.49 22.69
C GLN A 150 35.20 23.91 21.24
N GLN A 151 35.87 23.32 20.25
CA GLN A 151 35.68 23.72 18.85
C GLN A 151 34.36 23.23 18.25
N GLN A 152 33.82 22.08 18.70
CA GLN A 152 32.51 21.60 18.25
C GLN A 152 31.33 22.37 18.86
N ARG A 153 31.52 23.06 20.00
CA ARG A 153 30.44 23.79 20.68
C ARG A 153 30.06 25.11 20.01
N ALA A 154 30.91 25.63 19.12
CA ALA A 154 30.70 26.91 18.44
C ALA A 154 29.97 26.81 17.07
N LEU A 155 29.67 25.60 16.60
CA LEU A 155 29.05 25.36 15.29
C LEU A 155 27.75 24.57 15.38
N VAL A 156 27.06 24.58 16.51
CA VAL A 156 25.68 24.08 16.55
C VAL A 156 24.79 25.20 15.99
N PRO A 157 24.38 25.16 14.70
CA PRO A 157 23.39 26.11 14.21
C PRO A 157 22.19 25.99 15.14
N THR A 158 21.78 27.10 15.73
CA THR A 158 20.55 27.17 16.51
C THR A 158 19.46 26.55 15.64
N PRO A 159 18.79 25.47 16.07
CA PRO A 159 17.73 24.84 15.29
C PRO A 159 16.69 25.92 15.01
N GLN A 160 16.72 26.45 13.78
CA GLN A 160 15.67 27.32 13.28
C GLN A 160 14.45 26.42 13.23
N VAL A 161 13.55 26.61 14.19
CA VAL A 161 12.20 26.05 14.16
C VAL A 161 11.65 26.43 12.78
N PRO A 162 11.46 25.47 11.87
CA PRO A 162 10.98 25.79 10.54
C PRO A 162 9.67 26.55 10.72
N ALA A 163 9.61 27.76 10.12
CA ALA A 163 8.41 28.57 10.18
C ALA A 163 7.23 27.69 9.72
N PRO A 164 6.08 27.72 10.42
CA PRO A 164 4.91 26.96 10.03
C PRO A 164 4.63 27.22 8.56
N VAL A 165 4.78 26.20 7.73
CA VAL A 165 4.39 26.28 6.33
C VAL A 165 2.89 26.46 6.36
N GLU A 166 2.40 27.66 6.03
CA GLU A 166 0.98 27.91 5.86
C GLU A 166 0.48 26.93 4.81
N GLN A 167 -0.20 25.87 5.26
CA GLN A 167 -0.88 24.98 4.35
C GLN A 167 -1.95 25.82 3.64
N PRO A 168 -1.98 25.86 2.30
CA PRO A 168 -3.00 26.60 1.59
C PRO A 168 -4.38 26.14 2.08
N GLN A 169 -5.13 27.05 2.69
CA GLN A 169 -6.51 26.80 3.06
C GLN A 169 -7.33 26.75 1.77
N PHE A 170 -7.72 25.55 1.37
CA PHE A 170 -8.66 25.37 0.27
C PHE A 170 -10.07 25.57 0.80
N ASP A 171 -10.77 26.59 0.31
CA ASP A 171 -12.21 26.72 0.52
C ASP A 171 -12.91 25.63 -0.32
N PRO A 172 -13.61 24.67 0.30
CA PRO A 172 -14.30 23.59 -0.42
C PRO A 172 -15.28 24.12 -1.47
N ALA A 173 -15.90 25.28 -1.23
CA ALA A 173 -16.84 25.88 -2.17
C ALA A 173 -16.16 26.35 -3.46
N GLU A 174 -14.92 26.87 -3.36
CA GLU A 174 -14.17 27.31 -4.55
C GLU A 174 -13.71 26.10 -5.39
N LEU A 175 -13.36 25.00 -4.73
CA LEU A 175 -12.96 23.76 -5.40
C LEU A 175 -14.14 23.15 -6.18
N GLU A 176 -15.32 23.11 -5.57
CA GLU A 176 -16.54 22.65 -6.24
C GLU A 176 -16.87 23.52 -7.46
N ALA A 177 -16.83 24.85 -7.32
CA ALA A 177 -17.09 25.77 -8.43
C ALA A 177 -16.11 25.56 -9.60
N ARG A 178 -14.82 25.42 -9.30
CA ARG A 178 -13.79 25.13 -10.33
C ARG A 178 -14.00 23.76 -10.99
N ALA A 179 -14.38 22.75 -10.21
CA ALA A 179 -14.66 21.42 -10.75
C ALA A 179 -15.87 21.45 -11.71
N ILE A 180 -16.95 22.15 -11.35
CA ILE A 180 -18.12 22.33 -12.20
C ILE A 180 -17.76 23.07 -13.48
N GLU A 181 -16.99 24.16 -13.39
CA GLU A 181 -16.56 24.93 -14.57
C GLU A 181 -15.71 24.07 -15.51
N GLN A 182 -14.74 23.33 -14.96
CA GLN A 182 -13.88 22.45 -15.74
C GLN A 182 -14.70 21.34 -16.41
N LEU A 183 -15.55 20.63 -15.66
CA LEU A 183 -16.40 19.57 -16.19
C LEU A 183 -17.32 20.10 -17.29
N THR A 184 -17.93 21.28 -17.11
CA THR A 184 -18.82 21.88 -18.11
C THR A 184 -18.07 22.28 -19.38
N THR A 185 -16.84 22.77 -19.24
CA THR A 185 -16.04 23.28 -20.36
C THR A 185 -15.30 22.19 -21.12
N THR A 186 -14.81 21.14 -20.45
CA THR A 186 -13.98 20.11 -21.07
C THR A 186 -14.74 18.81 -21.31
N GLU A 187 -15.49 18.33 -20.32
CA GLU A 187 -16.05 16.97 -20.34
C GLU A 187 -17.47 16.92 -20.91
N TYR A 188 -18.32 17.87 -20.52
CA TYR A 188 -19.73 17.97 -20.92
C TYR A 188 -19.98 18.98 -22.04
N ALA A 189 -18.93 19.52 -22.66
CA ALA A 189 -19.08 20.40 -23.81
C ALA A 189 -19.71 19.64 -24.99
N LEU A 190 -20.97 19.97 -25.28
CA LEU A 190 -21.69 19.46 -26.44
C LEU A 190 -21.07 20.04 -27.71
N THR A 191 -20.74 19.17 -28.66
CA THR A 191 -20.33 19.64 -29.99
C THR A 191 -21.51 20.30 -30.71
N GLU A 192 -21.25 21.20 -31.65
CA GLU A 192 -22.33 21.85 -32.42
C GLU A 192 -23.22 20.83 -33.16
N ALA A 193 -22.63 19.70 -33.57
CA ALA A 193 -23.36 18.57 -34.14
C ALA A 193 -24.30 17.92 -33.10
N ASP A 194 -23.81 17.65 -31.89
CA ASP A 194 -24.62 17.09 -30.80
C ASP A 194 -25.74 18.04 -30.37
N LYS A 195 -25.49 19.37 -30.33
CA LYS A 195 -26.53 20.37 -30.03
C LYS A 195 -27.66 20.34 -31.07
N THR A 196 -27.31 20.25 -32.34
CA THR A 196 -28.30 20.18 -33.43
C THR A 196 -29.08 18.86 -33.37
N ALA A 197 -28.37 17.74 -33.14
CA ALA A 197 -28.99 16.43 -33.00
C ALA A 197 -29.88 16.35 -31.75
N LEU A 198 -29.53 17.02 -30.65
CA LEU A 198 -30.34 17.06 -29.43
C LEU A 198 -31.69 17.74 -29.66
N ILE A 199 -31.74 18.75 -30.52
CA ILE A 199 -32.99 19.42 -30.91
C ILE A 199 -33.82 18.55 -31.84
N ALA A 200 -33.17 17.84 -32.77
CA ALA A 200 -33.86 17.02 -33.77
C ALA A 200 -34.35 15.67 -33.22
N GLU A 201 -33.53 15.00 -32.40
CA GLU A 201 -33.71 13.61 -31.97
C GLU A 201 -33.25 13.40 -30.50
N PRO A 202 -33.89 14.05 -29.51
CA PRO A 202 -33.46 13.97 -28.11
C PRO A 202 -33.49 12.54 -27.57
N ASP A 203 -34.44 11.72 -28.01
CA ASP A 203 -34.62 10.33 -27.58
C ASP A 203 -33.43 9.42 -27.96
N GLN A 204 -32.66 9.79 -28.98
CA GLN A 204 -31.46 9.05 -29.42
C GLN A 204 -30.18 9.63 -28.80
N VAL A 205 -30.10 10.96 -28.69
CA VAL A 205 -28.89 11.65 -28.26
C VAL A 205 -28.68 11.56 -26.75
N ILE A 206 -29.73 11.72 -25.94
CA ILE A 206 -29.61 11.70 -24.48
C ILE A 206 -29.09 10.35 -23.97
N PRO A 207 -29.65 9.18 -24.37
CA PRO A 207 -29.13 7.90 -23.93
C PRO A 207 -27.67 7.67 -24.37
N ARG A 208 -27.30 8.13 -25.57
CA ARG A 208 -25.91 8.02 -26.07
C ARG A 208 -24.95 8.87 -25.25
N LEU A 209 -25.34 10.10 -24.90
CA LEU A 209 -24.54 10.97 -24.04
C LEU A 209 -24.37 10.38 -22.64
N ALA A 210 -25.45 9.86 -22.06
CA ALA A 210 -25.44 9.19 -20.76
C ALA A 210 -24.53 7.94 -20.77
N ALA A 211 -24.62 7.11 -21.81
CA ALA A 211 -23.75 5.95 -21.96
C ALA A 211 -22.27 6.34 -22.02
N ARG A 212 -21.94 7.39 -22.80
CA ARG A 212 -20.57 7.93 -22.89
C ARG A 212 -20.07 8.44 -21.54
N MET A 213 -20.92 9.15 -20.80
CA MET A 213 -20.60 9.63 -19.45
C MET A 213 -20.29 8.46 -18.50
N HIS A 214 -21.14 7.43 -18.48
CA HIS A 214 -20.91 6.24 -17.66
C HIS A 214 -19.60 5.53 -17.98
N VAL A 215 -19.30 5.32 -19.26
CA VAL A 215 -18.03 4.71 -19.69
C VAL A 215 -16.84 5.55 -19.22
N ARG A 216 -16.90 6.88 -19.35
CA ARG A 216 -15.83 7.77 -18.86
C ARG A 216 -15.64 7.69 -17.35
N MET A 217 -16.73 7.70 -16.58
CA MET A 217 -16.65 7.57 -15.11
C MET A 217 -15.99 6.23 -14.73
N GLN A 218 -16.35 5.14 -15.40
CA GLN A 218 -15.71 3.84 -15.15
C GLN A 218 -14.20 3.86 -15.47
N VAL A 219 -13.80 4.48 -16.59
CA VAL A 219 -12.39 4.63 -16.96
C VAL A 219 -11.63 5.49 -15.95
N GLN A 220 -12.20 6.62 -15.52
CA GLN A 220 -11.59 7.49 -14.53
C GLN A 220 -11.46 6.79 -13.17
N LEU A 221 -12.48 6.07 -12.73
CA LEU A 221 -12.44 5.28 -11.50
C LEU A 221 -11.36 4.19 -11.58
N ALA A 222 -11.28 3.47 -12.70
CA ALA A 222 -10.25 2.46 -12.92
C ALA A 222 -8.83 3.06 -12.88
N GLN A 223 -8.62 4.23 -13.49
CA GLN A 223 -7.35 4.95 -13.44
C GLN A 223 -7.02 5.42 -12.02
N GLN A 224 -8.00 5.93 -11.27
CA GLN A 224 -7.80 6.36 -9.89
C GLN A 224 -7.45 5.18 -8.98
N ILE A 225 -8.16 4.05 -9.11
CA ILE A 225 -7.82 2.82 -8.40
C ILE A 225 -6.40 2.37 -8.77
N ALA A 226 -6.04 2.38 -10.05
CA ALA A 226 -4.70 2.00 -10.50
C ALA A 226 -3.58 2.92 -9.94
N GLN A 227 -3.89 4.18 -9.66
CA GLN A 227 -2.94 5.12 -9.03
C GLN A 227 -2.82 4.92 -7.52
N ILE A 228 -3.90 4.55 -6.84
CA ILE A 228 -3.93 4.40 -5.37
C ILE A 228 -3.42 3.02 -4.94
N LEU A 229 -3.73 1.96 -5.71
CA LEU A 229 -3.44 0.58 -5.35
C LEU A 229 -1.96 0.32 -5.00
N PRO A 230 -0.96 0.83 -5.75
CA PRO A 230 0.45 0.61 -5.40
C PRO A 230 0.82 1.18 -4.03
N GLY A 231 0.26 2.34 -3.66
CA GLY A 231 0.50 2.95 -2.35
C GLY A 231 -0.07 2.10 -1.21
N ILE A 232 -1.26 1.54 -1.39
CA ILE A 232 -1.87 0.63 -0.41
C ILE A 232 -1.02 -0.65 -0.27
N ILE A 233 -0.60 -1.26 -1.38
CA ILE A 233 0.23 -2.47 -1.37
C ILE A 233 1.58 -2.20 -0.68
N GLN A 234 2.24 -1.08 -1.02
CA GLN A 234 3.52 -0.71 -0.38
C GLN A 234 3.35 -0.42 1.11
N GLY A 235 2.25 0.24 1.50
CA GLY A 235 1.90 0.48 2.89
C GLY A 235 1.71 -0.83 3.66
N GLN A 236 0.93 -1.78 3.13
CA GLN A 236 0.73 -3.09 3.74
C GLN A 236 2.03 -3.90 3.82
N LEU A 237 2.87 -3.87 2.79
CA LEU A 237 4.15 -4.58 2.80
C LEU A 237 5.14 -3.97 3.80
N ALA A 238 5.23 -2.64 3.87
CA ALA A 238 6.05 -1.95 4.86
C ALA A 238 5.58 -2.28 6.29
N GLN A 239 4.26 -2.30 6.50
CA GLN A 239 3.66 -2.66 7.77
C GLN A 239 3.94 -4.11 8.15
N ALA A 240 3.72 -5.06 7.24
CA ALA A 240 4.03 -6.48 7.47
C ALA A 240 5.51 -6.71 7.80
N ASN A 241 6.42 -5.98 7.14
CA ASN A 241 7.86 -6.04 7.44
C ASN A 241 8.19 -5.50 8.83
N LYS A 242 7.53 -4.43 9.28
CA LYS A 242 7.69 -3.91 10.66
C LYS A 242 7.19 -4.92 11.68
N VAL A 243 6.00 -5.48 11.46
CA VAL A 243 5.41 -6.54 12.32
C VAL A 243 6.36 -7.72 12.45
N ASN A 244 6.82 -8.27 11.33
CA ASN A 244 7.74 -9.41 11.33
C ASN A 244 9.05 -9.12 12.08
N LYS A 245 9.61 -7.91 11.97
CA LYS A 245 10.81 -7.52 12.72
C LYS A 245 10.57 -7.48 14.23
N LEU A 246 9.43 -6.92 14.66
CA LEU A 246 9.07 -6.85 16.07
C LEU A 246 8.78 -8.23 16.64
N GLU A 247 8.05 -9.05 15.90
CA GLU A 247 7.76 -10.43 16.27
C GLU A 247 9.04 -11.26 16.39
N THR A 248 9.95 -11.14 15.43
CA THR A 248 11.26 -11.81 15.47
C THR A 248 12.11 -11.35 16.66
N ALA A 249 12.13 -10.05 16.95
CA ALA A 249 12.85 -9.51 18.12
C ALA A 249 12.25 -10.01 19.44
N PHE A 250 10.93 -9.97 19.56
CA PHE A 250 10.19 -10.44 20.74
C PHE A 250 10.45 -11.92 21.00
N PHE A 251 10.24 -12.79 20.00
CA PHE A 251 10.45 -14.23 20.16
C PHE A 251 11.93 -14.63 20.21
N GLY A 252 12.84 -13.81 19.69
CA GLY A 252 14.27 -13.95 19.91
C GLY A 252 14.64 -13.77 21.39
N GLN A 253 14.03 -12.81 22.07
CA GLN A 253 14.24 -12.57 23.50
C GLN A 253 13.47 -13.57 24.40
N TYR A 254 12.30 -14.04 23.94
CA TYR A 254 11.41 -14.94 24.67
C TYR A 254 11.09 -16.23 23.89
N PRO A 255 12.08 -17.12 23.62
CA PRO A 255 11.90 -18.28 22.76
C PRO A 255 10.87 -19.30 23.29
N GLU A 256 10.67 -19.37 24.62
CA GLU A 256 9.66 -20.25 25.23
C GLU A 256 8.21 -19.87 24.90
N LEU A 257 7.99 -18.60 24.52
CA LEU A 257 6.69 -18.08 24.10
C LEU A 257 6.43 -18.28 22.61
N ASN A 258 7.45 -18.67 21.81
CA ASN A 258 7.32 -18.91 20.38
C ASN A 258 6.76 -20.32 20.08
N LYS A 259 5.62 -20.66 20.70
CA LYS A 259 4.88 -21.89 20.41
C LYS A 259 3.56 -21.48 19.76
N PRO A 260 3.10 -22.15 18.69
CA PRO A 260 1.87 -21.77 17.99
C PRO A 260 0.66 -21.63 18.92
N GLN A 261 0.56 -22.53 19.90
CA GLN A 261 -0.51 -22.53 20.91
C GLN A 261 -0.45 -21.35 21.92
N TYR A 262 0.64 -20.59 21.97
CA TYR A 262 0.83 -19.46 22.90
C TYR A 262 0.65 -18.10 22.22
N GLN A 263 0.65 -18.06 20.89
CA GLN A 263 0.62 -16.80 20.13
C GLN A 263 -0.59 -15.94 20.48
N GLN A 264 -1.79 -16.53 20.56
CA GLN A 264 -3.00 -15.80 20.93
C GLN A 264 -2.89 -15.18 22.34
N THR A 265 -2.44 -15.94 23.34
CA THR A 265 -2.28 -15.43 24.72
C THR A 265 -1.21 -14.33 24.80
N VAL A 266 -0.15 -14.43 24.01
CA VAL A 266 0.89 -13.39 23.91
C VAL A 266 0.30 -12.10 23.33
N GLN A 267 -0.44 -12.21 22.21
CA GLN A 267 -1.09 -11.05 21.59
C GLN A 267 -2.08 -10.38 22.54
N GLU A 268 -2.97 -11.15 23.18
CA GLU A 268 -3.91 -10.62 24.18
C GLU A 268 -3.20 -9.95 25.37
N SER A 269 -2.06 -10.48 25.79
CA SER A 269 -1.28 -9.90 26.89
C SER A 269 -0.62 -8.58 26.48
N LEU A 270 -0.06 -8.49 25.27
CA LEU A 270 0.49 -7.24 24.73
C LEU A 270 -0.61 -6.18 24.56
N ALA A 271 -1.78 -6.56 24.05
CA ALA A 271 -2.95 -5.69 23.92
C ALA A 271 -3.36 -5.08 25.26
N MET A 272 -3.45 -5.94 26.29
CA MET A 272 -3.86 -5.53 27.62
C MET A 272 -2.87 -4.54 28.24
N ILE A 273 -1.56 -4.77 28.10
CA ILE A 273 -0.55 -3.84 28.62
C ILE A 273 -0.65 -2.47 27.93
N ARG A 274 -0.87 -2.44 26.61
CA ARG A 274 -1.05 -1.18 25.87
C ARG A 274 -2.32 -0.44 26.28
N GLN A 275 -3.41 -1.17 26.52
CA GLN A 275 -4.67 -0.58 27.01
C GLN A 275 -4.51 0.03 28.41
N VAL A 276 -3.73 -0.63 29.29
CA VAL A 276 -3.51 -0.18 30.67
C VAL A 276 -2.48 0.95 30.74
N ASN A 277 -1.45 0.92 29.90
CA ASN A 277 -0.42 1.96 29.83
C ASN A 277 -0.17 2.40 28.38
N PRO A 278 -1.00 3.34 27.87
CA PRO A 278 -0.84 3.85 26.50
C PRO A 278 0.47 4.62 26.27
N GLN A 279 1.15 5.06 27.33
CA GLN A 279 2.43 5.78 27.26
C GLN A 279 3.65 4.87 27.49
N ALA A 280 3.44 3.57 27.69
CA ALA A 280 4.54 2.62 27.84
C ALA A 280 5.41 2.60 26.58
N THR A 281 6.73 2.62 26.78
CA THR A 281 7.68 2.39 25.71
C THR A 281 7.50 0.99 25.11
N ARG A 282 7.90 0.80 23.86
CA ARG A 282 7.79 -0.50 23.16
C ARG A 282 8.42 -1.64 23.96
N GLU A 283 9.60 -1.40 24.50
CA GLU A 283 10.36 -2.36 25.27
C GLU A 283 9.65 -2.71 26.58
N GLU A 284 9.00 -1.74 27.22
CA GLU A 284 8.15 -1.98 28.41
C GLU A 284 6.92 -2.80 28.06
N VAL A 285 6.21 -2.48 26.96
CA VAL A 285 5.05 -3.27 26.51
C VAL A 285 5.46 -4.71 26.21
N MET A 286 6.57 -4.92 25.50
CA MET A 286 7.10 -6.26 25.21
C MET A 286 7.48 -7.00 26.49
N ARG A 287 8.22 -6.37 27.39
CA ARG A 287 8.67 -6.98 28.65
C ARG A 287 7.49 -7.36 29.55
N ASP A 288 6.59 -6.42 29.79
CA ASP A 288 5.48 -6.59 30.72
C ASP A 288 4.40 -7.51 30.12
N GLY A 289 4.19 -7.44 28.81
CA GLY A 289 3.31 -8.34 28.06
C GLY A 289 3.83 -9.78 28.05
N ALA A 290 5.14 -9.97 27.88
CA ALA A 290 5.77 -11.30 27.99
C ALA A 290 5.64 -11.89 29.39
N ALA A 291 5.85 -11.07 30.43
CA ALA A 291 5.69 -11.48 31.82
C ALA A 291 4.25 -11.90 32.11
N LEU A 292 3.27 -11.11 31.67
CA LEU A 292 1.84 -11.43 31.84
C LEU A 292 1.46 -12.71 31.08
N ALA A 293 1.90 -12.87 29.84
CA ALA A 293 1.65 -14.06 29.04
C ALA A 293 2.17 -15.32 29.72
N ALA A 294 3.38 -15.27 30.27
CA ALA A 294 3.96 -16.42 30.95
C ALA A 294 3.28 -16.78 32.28
N VAL A 295 2.81 -15.77 33.03
CA VAL A 295 2.00 -16.02 34.22
C VAL A 295 0.71 -16.74 33.84
N ARG A 296 0.03 -16.31 32.76
CA ARG A 296 -1.19 -16.95 32.26
C ARG A 296 -0.94 -18.39 31.79
N LEU A 297 0.16 -18.61 31.07
CA LEU A 297 0.52 -19.92 30.53
C LEU A 297 1.20 -20.84 31.56
N ARG A 298 1.48 -20.33 32.77
CA ARG A 298 2.27 -21.00 33.81
C ARG A 298 3.62 -21.51 33.31
N THR A 299 4.18 -20.83 32.31
CA THR A 299 5.50 -21.13 31.77
C THR A 299 6.53 -20.39 32.61
N LYS A 300 7.64 -21.04 32.93
CA LYS A 300 8.78 -20.32 33.49
C LYS A 300 9.38 -19.53 32.34
N LEU A 301 9.41 -18.20 32.43
CA LEU A 301 10.35 -17.44 31.62
C LEU A 301 11.73 -18.04 31.94
N GLY A 302 12.31 -18.78 30.99
CA GLY A 302 13.75 -18.97 31.01
C GLY A 302 14.35 -17.58 31.20
N GLY A 303 15.19 -17.41 32.22
CA GLY A 303 15.65 -16.10 32.66
C GLY A 303 15.94 -15.24 31.45
N VAL A 304 15.31 -14.07 31.36
CA VAL A 304 15.40 -13.14 30.23
C VAL A 304 16.83 -13.21 29.75
N GLN A 305 17.06 -13.76 28.55
CA GLN A 305 18.40 -13.76 28.00
C GLN A 305 18.73 -12.29 27.88
N GLU A 306 19.56 -11.81 28.81
CA GLU A 306 20.05 -10.45 28.80
C GLU A 306 20.59 -10.26 27.39
N PRO A 307 20.02 -9.31 26.62
CA PRO A 307 20.21 -9.25 25.17
C PRO A 307 21.70 -9.37 24.94
N ALA A 308 22.10 -10.47 24.29
CA ALA A 308 23.51 -10.82 24.14
C ALA A 308 24.19 -9.56 23.63
N GLN A 309 25.01 -8.93 24.49
CA GLN A 309 25.64 -7.65 24.19
C GLN A 309 26.22 -7.82 22.80
N VAL A 310 25.60 -7.15 21.82
CA VAL A 310 26.05 -7.23 20.43
C VAL A 310 27.52 -6.85 20.52
N PRO A 311 28.47 -7.75 20.18
CA PRO A 311 29.89 -7.52 20.44
C PRO A 311 30.20 -6.13 19.91
N ALA A 312 30.59 -5.23 20.80
CA ALA A 312 30.92 -3.87 20.43
C ALA A 312 31.94 -3.98 19.30
N LEU A 313 31.52 -3.67 18.07
CA LEU A 313 32.45 -3.69 16.95
C LEU A 313 33.61 -2.77 17.33
N PRO A 314 34.86 -3.23 17.20
CA PRO A 314 36.02 -2.46 17.63
C PRO A 314 36.00 -1.10 16.92
N GLN A 315 35.80 -0.02 17.69
CA GLN A 315 35.72 1.36 17.21
C GLN A 315 37.07 1.92 16.73
N ASN A 316 38.02 1.07 16.34
CA ASN A 316 39.37 1.47 15.93
C ASN A 316 39.51 1.65 14.41
N MET A 317 38.50 2.22 13.74
CA MET A 317 38.70 2.74 12.39
C MET A 317 39.21 4.18 12.46
N PRO A 318 40.31 4.51 11.74
CA PRO A 318 40.83 5.87 11.69
C PRO A 318 39.77 6.82 11.13
N LEU A 319 39.56 7.92 11.86
CA LEU A 319 38.59 8.97 11.58
C LEU A 319 38.98 9.66 10.26
N VAL A 320 38.45 9.19 9.13
CA VAL A 320 38.53 9.92 7.86
C VAL A 320 37.59 11.12 7.98
N PRO A 321 38.07 12.36 7.76
CA PRO A 321 37.21 13.54 7.85
C PRO A 321 36.04 13.40 6.85
N PRO A 322 34.79 13.67 7.28
CA PRO A 322 33.62 13.45 6.45
C PRO A 322 33.69 14.36 5.23
N LEU A 323 33.80 13.76 4.03
CA LEU A 323 33.43 14.43 2.80
C LEU A 323 31.96 14.83 2.94
N ALA A 324 31.70 16.13 2.81
CA ALA A 324 30.35 16.68 2.85
C ALA A 324 29.42 15.89 1.92
N PRO A 325 28.27 15.38 2.42
CA PRO A 325 27.33 14.68 1.57
C PRO A 325 26.85 15.62 0.46
N PRO A 326 26.78 15.17 -0.81
CA PRO A 326 26.08 15.94 -1.83
C PRO A 326 24.63 16.13 -1.36
N ALA A 327 24.14 17.36 -1.46
CA ALA A 327 22.80 17.76 -1.04
C ALA A 327 21.78 16.71 -1.49
N ALA A 328 21.24 15.96 -0.52
CA ALA A 328 20.18 15.00 -0.74
C ALA A 328 18.95 15.80 -1.20
N VAL A 329 18.61 15.65 -2.47
CA VAL A 329 17.32 16.06 -3.01
C VAL A 329 16.29 15.19 -2.30
N GLN A 330 15.64 15.75 -1.27
CA GLN A 330 14.58 15.05 -0.56
C GLN A 330 13.47 14.72 -1.58
N PRO A 331 13.10 13.45 -1.76
CA PRO A 331 11.90 13.12 -2.53
C PRO A 331 10.73 13.79 -1.81
N GLN A 332 10.02 14.66 -2.51
CA GLN A 332 8.82 15.31 -1.99
C GLN A 332 7.86 14.21 -1.53
N ALA A 333 7.62 14.14 -0.22
CA ALA A 333 6.66 13.23 0.34
C ALA A 333 5.28 13.52 -0.29
N PRO A 334 4.53 12.51 -0.74
CA PRO A 334 3.19 12.71 -1.24
C PRO A 334 2.34 13.38 -0.14
N PHE A 335 1.68 14.48 -0.50
CA PHE A 335 0.76 15.21 0.36
C PHE A 335 -0.32 14.26 0.89
N THR A 336 -0.21 13.88 2.16
CA THR A 336 -1.34 13.34 2.91
C THR A 336 -2.11 14.54 3.49
N PRO A 337 -3.41 14.70 3.19
CA PRO A 337 -4.18 15.81 3.72
C PRO A 337 -4.20 15.75 5.26
N ALA A 338 -3.94 16.90 5.88
CA ALA A 338 -3.98 17.07 7.32
C ALA A 338 -5.38 16.71 7.85
N GLN A 339 -5.46 15.60 8.58
CA GLN A 339 -6.67 15.16 9.26
C GLN A 339 -7.04 16.22 10.32
N SER A 340 -8.12 16.96 10.06
CA SER A 340 -8.60 18.03 10.94
C SER A 340 -8.99 17.43 12.29
N GLY A 341 -8.31 17.88 13.36
CA GLY A 341 -8.52 17.39 14.71
C GLY A 341 -9.87 17.74 15.31
N GLY A 342 -10.27 16.96 16.32
CA GLY A 342 -11.22 17.42 17.33
C GLY A 342 -12.33 16.46 17.76
N ALA A 343 -12.44 15.27 17.19
CA ALA A 343 -13.33 14.23 17.71
C ALA A 343 -12.47 13.04 18.11
N SER A 344 -12.33 12.81 19.42
CA SER A 344 -11.95 11.50 19.94
C SER A 344 -13.03 10.53 19.47
N GLU A 345 -12.79 9.87 18.34
CA GLU A 345 -13.64 8.79 17.87
C GLU A 345 -13.78 7.77 19.01
N PRO A 346 -14.99 7.26 19.27
CA PRO A 346 -15.15 6.16 20.22
C PRO A 346 -14.21 5.06 19.78
N VAL A 347 -13.36 4.59 20.70
CA VAL A 347 -12.45 3.46 20.47
C VAL A 347 -13.31 2.30 19.98
N VAL A 348 -13.35 2.12 18.65
CA VAL A 348 -14.05 0.99 18.04
C VAL A 348 -13.35 -0.25 18.59
N PRO A 349 -14.10 -1.20 19.19
CA PRO A 349 -13.52 -2.42 19.71
C PRO A 349 -12.65 -3.05 18.62
N THR A 350 -11.34 -3.04 18.85
CA THR A 350 -10.34 -3.63 17.98
C THR A 350 -10.75 -5.09 17.76
N ASP A 351 -10.94 -5.49 16.50
CA ASP A 351 -11.26 -6.87 16.14
C ASP A 351 -10.28 -7.80 16.87
N PRO A 352 -10.74 -8.82 17.63
CA PRO A 352 -9.86 -9.69 18.39
C PRO A 352 -8.84 -10.45 17.52
N ASN A 353 -8.99 -10.42 16.19
CA ASN A 353 -8.03 -10.99 15.24
C ASN A 353 -7.03 -9.97 14.68
N GLN A 354 -7.08 -8.69 15.06
CA GLN A 354 -6.06 -7.74 14.64
C GLN A 354 -4.73 -8.03 15.33
N ASN A 355 -3.70 -8.18 14.51
CA ASN A 355 -2.34 -8.46 14.96
C ASN A 355 -1.81 -7.25 15.75
N ILE A 356 -1.69 -7.39 17.07
CA ILE A 356 -1.24 -6.33 18.00
C ILE A 356 0.16 -5.80 17.64
N PHE A 357 1.01 -6.63 17.03
CA PHE A 357 2.31 -6.18 16.52
C PHE A 357 2.18 -5.15 15.40
N ALA A 358 1.06 -5.15 14.64
CA ALA A 358 0.76 -4.12 13.66
C ALA A 358 0.43 -2.79 14.34
N ASP A 359 -0.36 -2.83 15.41
CA ASP A 359 -0.63 -1.65 16.22
C ASP A 359 0.66 -1.09 16.85
N LEU A 360 1.57 -1.96 17.30
CA LEU A 360 2.93 -1.58 17.75
C LEU A 360 3.88 -1.14 16.60
N ALA A 361 3.48 -1.26 15.35
CA ALA A 361 4.29 -0.82 14.21
C ALA A 361 3.86 0.54 13.64
N MET A 362 2.64 0.98 13.98
CA MET A 362 1.97 2.16 13.40
C MET A 362 2.16 3.45 14.19
N ASP A 363 2.46 3.38 15.47
CA ASP A 363 2.48 4.55 16.33
C ASP A 363 3.80 5.34 16.12
N PRO A 364 3.72 6.63 15.74
CA PRO A 364 4.81 7.40 15.16
C PRO A 364 5.70 8.14 16.17
N ASP A 365 5.30 8.25 17.45
CA ASP A 365 6.11 8.91 18.50
C ASP A 365 7.33 8.06 18.94
N TRP A 366 7.74 7.11 18.09
CA TRP A 366 8.56 5.94 18.38
C TRP A 366 9.79 5.87 17.48
#